data_AF-I3S442-F1
#
_entry.id   AF-I3S442-F1
#
_cell.length_a   1.000
_cell.length_b   1.000
_cell.length_c   1.000
_cell.angle_alpha   90.00
_cell.angle_beta   90.00
_cell.angle_gamma   90.00
#
_symmetry.space_group_name_H-M   'P 1'
#
loop_
_entity.id
_entity.type
_entity.pdbx_description
1 polymer ?
#
loop_
_entity_poly.entity_id
_entity_poly.type
_entity_poly.pdbx_seq_one_letter_code
_entity_poly.pdbx_strand_id
1 'polypeptide(L)'
;MTNKKRKRQGKNDSLNKNQKPASNAKPSSFLEKMRARLSGGHFRMINEKLYTCTGKEALNYFREDSSLFNLYHAGYKTQMSNWPEQPVNVIIKWLKKQSPSFIVADFGCGEARIAKSVKNTVFSLDLVSSDPDVICL
;
A
#
# COMPACT_ATOMS: atom_id res chain seq x y z
N MET A 1 -53.91 -38.08 32.45
CA MET A 1 -53.64 -39.34 33.18
C MET A 1 -52.90 -40.29 32.24
N THR A 2 -51.86 -40.96 32.76
CA THR A 2 -51.28 -42.27 32.33
C THR A 2 -50.66 -42.37 30.92
N ASN A 3 -49.52 -43.01 30.66
CA ASN A 3 -48.53 -43.67 31.50
C ASN A 3 -47.21 -43.85 30.70
N LYS A 4 -46.12 -43.95 31.45
CA LYS A 4 -44.73 -44.22 31.06
C LYS A 4 -44.53 -45.72 30.80
N LYS A 5 -43.78 -46.12 29.77
CA LYS A 5 -43.02 -47.40 29.77
C LYS A 5 -41.80 -47.35 28.83
N ARG A 6 -40.63 -47.49 29.45
CA ARG A 6 -39.30 -47.67 28.84
C ARG A 6 -39.12 -49.12 28.36
N LYS A 7 -38.29 -49.33 27.33
CA LYS A 7 -37.40 -50.50 27.24
C LYS A 7 -36.06 -50.12 26.57
N ARG A 8 -34.97 -50.40 27.28
CA ARG A 8 -33.56 -50.46 26.81
C ARG A 8 -33.44 -51.68 25.86
N GLN A 9 -32.46 -51.86 24.97
CA GLN A 9 -31.00 -51.86 25.15
C GLN A 9 -30.35 -52.29 23.81
N GLY A 10 -29.13 -51.86 23.50
CA GLY A 10 -28.32 -52.46 22.42
C GLY A 10 -27.17 -51.59 21.92
N LYS A 11 -25.99 -51.76 22.53
CA LYS A 11 -24.69 -51.27 22.03
C LYS A 11 -24.32 -51.98 20.72
N ASN A 12 -23.59 -51.30 19.84
CA ASN A 12 -22.35 -51.84 19.27
C ASN A 12 -21.40 -50.71 18.84
N ASP A 13 -20.25 -50.73 19.51
CA ASP A 13 -18.90 -50.29 19.09
C ASP A 13 -18.65 -50.63 17.60
N SER A 14 -17.81 -49.98 16.79
CA SER A 14 -16.68 -49.06 16.96
C SER A 14 -16.11 -48.68 15.57
N LEU A 15 -15.11 -47.79 15.56
CA LEU A 15 -14.15 -47.47 14.47
C LEU A 15 -14.71 -46.48 13.42
N ASN A 16 -14.15 -45.29 13.21
CA ASN A 16 -12.78 -45.13 12.73
C ASN A 16 -12.23 -43.70 12.94
N LYS A 17 -10.91 -43.66 13.03
CA LYS A 17 -10.02 -42.62 13.51
C LYS A 17 -9.85 -41.42 12.55
N ASN A 18 -9.44 -40.31 13.16
CA ASN A 18 -8.49 -39.31 12.66
C ASN A 18 -8.68 -38.78 11.24
N GLN A 19 -9.19 -37.55 11.16
CA GLN A 19 -8.62 -36.57 10.24
C GLN A 19 -8.18 -35.35 11.03
N LYS A 20 -6.90 -35.36 11.46
CA LYS A 20 -6.17 -34.12 11.71
C LYS A 20 -6.04 -33.42 10.35
N PRO A 21 -6.49 -32.17 10.17
CA PRO A 21 -6.04 -31.40 9.02
C PRO A 21 -4.53 -31.21 9.16
N ALA A 22 -3.83 -31.50 8.07
CA ALA A 22 -2.39 -31.50 7.97
C ALA A 22 -1.79 -30.18 8.48
N SER A 23 -1.05 -30.29 9.59
CA SER A 23 -0.04 -29.31 9.95
C SER A 23 1.05 -29.32 8.89
N ASN A 24 1.07 -28.33 8.00
CA ASN A 24 2.27 -27.86 7.30
C ASN A 24 2.05 -26.45 6.70
N ALA A 25 1.71 -25.50 7.56
CA ALA A 25 1.70 -24.07 7.23
C ALA A 25 3.11 -23.47 7.44
N LYS A 26 4.06 -23.71 6.51
CA LYS A 26 5.32 -22.94 6.40
C LYS A 26 5.87 -22.64 4.98
N PRO A 27 5.05 -22.45 3.92
CA PRO A 27 5.55 -21.85 2.66
C PRO A 27 5.36 -20.33 2.57
N SER A 28 4.60 -19.68 3.46
CA SER A 28 4.25 -18.25 3.33
C SER A 28 5.48 -17.33 3.38
N SER A 29 6.39 -17.51 4.34
CA SER A 29 7.47 -16.53 4.54
C SER A 29 8.54 -16.56 3.46
N PHE A 30 8.82 -17.71 2.84
CA PHE A 30 9.76 -17.78 1.71
C PHE A 30 9.18 -17.16 0.45
N LEU A 31 7.92 -17.49 0.13
CA LEU A 31 7.21 -16.90 -1.01
C LEU A 31 7.03 -15.39 -0.84
N GLU A 32 6.72 -14.92 0.37
CA GLU A 32 6.66 -13.49 0.70
C GLU A 32 8.00 -12.79 0.50
N LYS A 33 9.11 -13.38 0.95
CA LYS A 33 10.45 -12.84 0.71
C LYS A 33 10.77 -12.76 -0.78
N MET A 34 10.41 -13.77 -1.57
CA MET A 34 10.59 -13.73 -3.02
C MET A 34 9.75 -12.63 -3.68
N ARG A 35 8.46 -12.51 -3.30
CA ARG A 35 7.59 -11.43 -3.78
C ARG A 35 8.14 -10.06 -3.43
N ALA A 36 8.58 -9.85 -2.18
CA ALA A 36 9.18 -8.59 -1.75
C ALA A 36 10.45 -8.23 -2.55
N ARG A 37 11.31 -9.23 -2.84
CA ARG A 37 12.50 -9.02 -3.69
C ARG A 37 12.13 -8.63 -5.12
N LEU A 38 11.10 -9.27 -5.70
CA LEU A 38 10.60 -8.93 -7.03
C LEU A 38 10.00 -7.52 -7.07
N SER A 39 9.13 -7.17 -6.12
CA SER A 39 8.55 -5.83 -6.01
C SER A 39 9.63 -4.75 -5.86
N GLY A 40 10.66 -5.00 -5.04
CA GLY A 40 11.80 -4.09 -4.92
C GLY A 40 12.62 -3.96 -6.21
N GLY A 41 12.75 -5.03 -6.98
CA GLY A 41 13.38 -5.02 -8.31
C GLY A 41 12.60 -4.16 -9.31
N HIS A 42 11.28 -4.36 -9.41
CA HIS A 42 10.43 -3.54 -10.28
C HIS A 42 10.46 -2.06 -9.90
N PHE A 43 10.39 -1.75 -8.60
CA PHE A 43 10.50 -0.37 -8.13
C PHE A 43 11.82 0.28 -8.57
N ARG A 44 12.95 -0.42 -8.40
CA ARG A 44 14.26 0.11 -8.83
C ARG A 44 14.32 0.39 -10.32
N MET A 45 13.80 -0.53 -11.14
CA MET A 45 13.74 -0.37 -12.60
C MET A 45 12.89 0.84 -13.01
N ILE A 46 11.71 1.00 -12.42
CA ILE A 46 10.85 2.16 -12.69
C ILE A 46 11.55 3.45 -12.25
N ASN A 47 12.10 3.46 -11.04
CA ASN A 47 12.80 4.63 -10.51
C ASN A 47 13.98 5.03 -11.41
N GLU A 48 14.81 4.08 -11.85
CA GLU A 48 15.90 4.33 -12.80
C GLU A 48 15.39 4.92 -14.12
N LYS A 49 14.30 4.38 -14.68
CA LYS A 49 13.68 4.93 -15.88
C LYS A 49 13.26 6.39 -15.68
N LEU A 50 12.65 6.72 -14.54
CA LEU A 50 12.23 8.10 -14.23
C LEU A 50 13.40 9.08 -14.09
N TYR A 51 14.58 8.63 -13.65
CA TYR A 51 15.79 9.46 -13.61
C TYR A 51 16.49 9.61 -14.96
N THR A 52 16.15 8.78 -15.95
CA THR A 52 16.86 8.69 -17.23
C THR A 52 15.99 9.06 -18.44
N CYS A 53 14.77 9.53 -18.22
CA CYS A 53 13.88 10.01 -19.27
C CYS A 53 13.36 11.42 -18.98
N THR A 54 12.81 12.07 -20.01
CA THR A 54 12.16 13.37 -19.88
C THR A 54 10.80 13.24 -19.19
N GLY A 55 10.27 14.34 -18.64
CA GLY A 55 8.93 14.35 -18.05
C GLY A 55 7.82 13.92 -19.03
N LYS A 56 7.96 14.26 -20.32
CA LYS A 56 7.01 13.83 -21.37
C LYS A 56 7.06 12.32 -21.58
N GLU A 57 8.24 11.72 -21.58
CA GLU A 57 8.40 10.28 -21.69
C GLU A 57 7.89 9.56 -20.45
N ALA A 58 8.14 10.07 -19.25
CA ALA A 58 7.59 9.54 -18.00
C ALA A 58 6.06 9.58 -17.99
N LEU A 59 5.47 10.68 -18.45
CA LEU A 59 4.02 10.83 -18.58
C LEU A 59 3.43 9.79 -19.55
N ASN A 60 4.05 9.61 -20.72
CA ASN A 60 3.62 8.58 -21.67
C ASN A 60 3.76 7.18 -21.08
N TYR A 61 4.88 6.91 -20.40
CA TYR A 61 5.14 5.62 -19.75
C TYR A 61 4.06 5.24 -18.72
N PHE A 62 3.61 6.20 -17.90
CA PHE A 62 2.50 5.95 -16.97
C PHE A 62 1.12 5.93 -17.63
N ARG A 63 0.93 6.58 -18.78
CA ARG A 63 -0.32 6.51 -19.55
C ARG A 63 -0.49 5.17 -20.28
N GLU A 64 0.61 4.60 -20.77
CA GLU A 64 0.62 3.29 -21.42
C GLU A 64 0.26 2.17 -20.43
N ASP A 65 0.76 2.24 -19.19
CA ASP A 65 0.38 1.34 -18.11
C ASP A 65 0.24 2.10 -16.78
N SER A 66 -1.01 2.41 -16.43
CA SER A 66 -1.35 3.13 -15.20
C SER A 66 -1.05 2.34 -13.93
N SER A 67 -0.87 1.01 -14.02
CA SER A 67 -0.48 0.20 -12.86
C SER A 67 0.95 0.48 -12.41
N LEU A 68 1.81 0.95 -13.32
CA LEU A 68 3.20 1.31 -13.02
C LEU A 68 3.30 2.48 -12.04
N PHE A 69 2.36 3.42 -12.12
CA PHE A 69 2.27 4.54 -11.18
C PHE A 69 2.03 4.02 -9.75
N ASN A 70 1.05 3.13 -9.58
CA ASN A 70 0.74 2.50 -8.30
C ASN A 70 1.92 1.67 -7.77
N LEU A 71 2.60 0.94 -8.66
CA LEU A 71 3.77 0.13 -8.30
C LEU A 71 4.96 1.01 -7.85
N TYR A 72 5.17 2.14 -8.54
CA TYR A 72 6.15 3.14 -8.16
C TYR A 72 5.85 3.70 -6.77
N HIS A 73 4.63 4.17 -6.52
CA HIS A 73 4.25 4.74 -5.21
C HIS A 73 4.30 3.71 -4.08
N ALA A 74 3.89 2.46 -4.32
CA ALA A 74 4.02 1.39 -3.33
C ALA A 74 5.50 1.12 -2.96
N GLY A 75 6.37 1.07 -3.96
CA GLY A 75 7.81 0.94 -3.76
C GLY A 75 8.40 2.15 -3.02
N TYR A 76 8.05 3.36 -3.43
CA TYR A 76 8.48 4.61 -2.78
C TYR A 76 8.09 4.64 -1.30
N LYS A 77 6.83 4.32 -0.98
CA LYS A 77 6.32 4.26 0.40
C LYS A 77 7.09 3.25 1.25
N THR A 78 7.38 2.07 0.68
CA THR A 78 8.18 1.03 1.34
C THR A 78 9.62 1.49 1.58
N GLN A 79 10.22 2.27 0.67
CA GLN A 79 11.56 2.82 0.89
C GLN A 79 11.54 3.90 1.96
N MET A 80 10.59 4.84 1.89
CA MET A 80 10.47 5.96 2.82
C MET A 80 10.13 5.53 4.25
N SER A 81 9.46 4.39 4.46
CA SER A 81 9.16 3.91 5.82
C SER A 81 10.40 3.53 6.63
N ASN A 82 11.54 3.28 5.97
CA ASN A 82 12.79 2.94 6.64
C ASN A 82 13.62 4.18 7.01
N TRP A 83 13.19 5.37 6.61
CA TRP A 83 13.89 6.61 6.94
C TRP A 83 13.55 7.04 8.36
N PRO A 84 14.55 7.46 9.16
CA PRO A 84 14.31 7.94 10.52
C PRO A 84 13.45 9.22 10.56
N GLU A 85 13.54 10.03 9.50
CA GLU A 85 12.69 11.20 9.29
C GLU A 85 12.40 11.35 7.79
N GLN A 86 11.13 11.52 7.43
CA GLN A 86 10.74 11.74 6.04
C GLN A 86 10.83 13.23 5.69
N PRO A 87 11.44 13.63 4.56
CA PRO A 87 11.62 15.03 4.20
C PRO A 87 10.32 15.85 4.21
N VAL A 88 9.20 15.24 3.80
CA VAL A 88 7.88 15.89 3.81
C VAL A 88 7.45 16.33 5.21
N ASN A 89 7.81 15.59 6.27
CA ASN A 89 7.48 15.95 7.64
C ASN A 89 8.25 17.20 8.08
N VAL A 90 9.52 17.32 7.68
CA VAL A 90 10.36 18.51 7.94
C VAL A 90 9.75 19.74 7.27
N ILE A 91 9.33 19.61 6.01
CA ILE A 91 8.68 20.69 5.24
C ILE A 91 7.35 21.08 5.90
N ILE A 92 6.50 20.13 6.27
CA ILE A 92 5.23 20.38 6.96
C ILE A 92 5.49 21.12 8.29
N LYS A 93 6.48 20.68 9.07
CA LYS A 93 6.84 21.33 10.34
C LYS A 93 7.32 22.76 10.13
N TRP A 94 8.06 23.01 9.05
CA TRP A 94 8.49 24.36 8.69
C TRP A 94 7.31 25.24 8.27
N LEU A 95 6.43 24.74 7.39
CA LEU A 95 5.23 25.44 6.91
C LEU A 95 4.28 25.81 8.05
N LYS A 96 4.09 24.93 9.04
CA LYS A 96 3.25 25.20 10.22
C LYS A 96 3.73 26.39 11.06
N LYS A 97 4.98 26.81 10.91
CA LYS A 97 5.55 27.99 11.58
C LYS A 97 5.46 29.26 10.73
N GLN A 98 5.09 29.13 9.46
CA GLN A 98 4.94 30.26 8.54
C GLN A 98 3.54 30.84 8.61
N SER A 99 3.36 31.96 7.92
CA SER A 99 2.03 32.56 7.76
C SER A 99 1.09 31.57 7.04
N PRO A 100 -0.16 31.39 7.51
CA PRO A 100 -1.16 30.60 6.80
C PRO A 100 -1.58 31.24 5.46
N SER A 101 -1.24 32.51 5.23
CA SER A 101 -1.52 33.21 3.96
C SER A 101 -0.57 32.82 2.82
N PHE A 102 0.52 32.10 3.09
CA PHE A 102 1.41 31.65 2.03
C PHE A 102 0.68 30.65 1.13
N ILE A 103 0.79 30.88 -0.17
CA ILE A 103 0.34 29.96 -1.20
C ILE A 103 1.50 29.06 -1.57
N VAL A 104 1.27 27.75 -1.54
CA VAL A 104 2.30 26.73 -1.78
C VAL A 104 1.95 25.96 -3.05
N ALA A 105 2.93 25.73 -3.91
CA ALA A 105 2.83 24.78 -5.01
C ALA A 105 3.70 23.55 -4.69
N ASP A 106 3.09 22.37 -4.71
CA ASP A 106 3.71 21.08 -4.38
C ASP A 106 3.81 20.23 -5.65
N PHE A 107 4.99 20.25 -6.29
CA PHE A 107 5.25 19.55 -7.55
C PHE A 107 5.76 18.13 -7.29
N GLY A 108 5.06 17.13 -7.83
CA GLY A 108 5.28 15.72 -7.49
C GLY A 108 4.69 15.39 -6.11
N CYS A 109 3.47 15.88 -5.85
CA CYS A 109 2.85 15.83 -4.53
C CYS A 109 2.45 14.42 -4.06
N GLY A 110 2.40 13.44 -4.96
CA GLY A 110 1.94 12.08 -4.68
C GLY A 110 0.57 12.08 -4.01
N GLU A 111 0.49 11.55 -2.78
CA GLU A 111 -0.74 11.48 -1.99
C GLU A 111 -1.18 12.84 -1.37
N ALA A 112 -0.66 13.98 -1.85
CA ALA A 112 -0.97 15.34 -1.39
C ALA A 112 -0.78 15.55 0.13
N ARG A 113 0.26 14.95 0.71
CA ARG A 113 0.45 14.94 2.17
C ARG A 113 0.63 16.34 2.74
N ILE A 114 1.27 17.26 2.02
CA ILE A 114 1.47 18.64 2.47
C ILE A 114 0.12 19.34 2.58
N ALA A 115 -0.69 19.34 1.52
CA ALA A 115 -2.01 19.95 1.48
C ALA A 115 -2.90 19.46 2.64
N LYS A 116 -2.89 18.15 2.92
CA LYS A 116 -3.66 17.53 4.01
C LYS A 116 -3.18 17.88 5.42
N SER A 117 -1.98 18.45 5.57
CA SER A 117 -1.31 18.61 6.86
C SER A 117 -1.17 20.06 7.33
N VAL A 118 -1.47 21.05 6.48
CA VAL A 118 -1.27 22.47 6.77
C VAL A 118 -2.54 23.29 6.50
N LYS A 119 -2.60 24.52 7.04
CA LYS A 119 -3.72 25.44 6.82
C LYS A 119 -3.55 26.32 5.57
N ASN A 120 -2.35 26.32 4.99
CA ASN A 120 -2.03 27.06 3.79
C ASN A 120 -2.88 26.59 2.61
N THR A 121 -3.11 27.49 1.65
CA THR A 121 -3.58 27.07 0.32
C THR A 121 -2.43 26.37 -0.38
N VAL A 122 -2.60 25.08 -0.65
CA VAL A 122 -1.60 24.25 -1.33
C VAL A 122 -2.18 23.75 -2.65
N PHE A 123 -1.51 24.05 -3.75
CA PHE A 123 -1.77 23.48 -5.07
C PHE A 123 -0.88 22.25 -5.23
N SER A 124 -1.49 21.08 -5.19
CA SER A 124 -0.80 19.80 -5.36
C SER A 124 -0.83 19.38 -6.83
N LEU A 125 0.35 19.21 -7.44
CA LEU A 125 0.50 18.87 -8.86
C LEU A 125 1.28 17.57 -9.04
N ASP A 126 0.80 16.68 -9.89
CA ASP A 126 1.49 15.43 -10.22
C ASP A 126 1.24 15.02 -11.68
N LEU A 127 2.06 14.12 -12.22
CA LEU A 127 1.91 13.58 -13.58
C LEU A 127 0.68 12.69 -13.73
N VAL A 128 0.32 11.99 -12.66
CA VAL A 128 -0.86 11.13 -12.57
C VAL A 128 -1.45 11.29 -11.18
N SER A 129 -2.77 11.22 -11.07
CA SER A 129 -3.43 11.25 -9.76
C SER A 129 -4.58 10.25 -9.66
N SER A 130 -4.70 9.65 -8.47
CA SER A 130 -5.91 8.98 -8.02
C SER A 130 -6.71 9.80 -6.99
N ASP A 131 -6.17 10.94 -6.56
CA ASP A 131 -6.75 11.84 -5.56
C ASP A 131 -7.42 13.04 -6.26
N PRO A 132 -8.71 13.32 -6.00
CA PRO A 132 -9.43 14.41 -6.65
C PRO A 132 -8.85 15.80 -6.32
N ASP A 133 -8.10 15.94 -5.22
CA ASP A 133 -7.53 17.21 -4.79
C ASP A 133 -6.17 17.50 -5.45
N VAL A 134 -5.67 16.60 -6.31
CA VAL A 134 -4.41 16.76 -7.04
C VAL A 134 -4.67 17.11 -8.49
N ILE A 135 -3.99 18.16 -8.95
CA ILE A 135 -4.00 18.62 -10.33
C ILE A 135 -3.07 17.71 -11.14
N CYS A 136 -3.65 16.84 -11.96
CA CYS A 136 -2.92 16.00 -12.92
C CYS A 136 -2.47 16.83 -14.13
N LEU A 137 -1.22 16.63 -14.58
CA LEU A 137 -0.60 17.34 -15.71
C LEU A 137 -0.59 16.55 -17.04
#